data_AF-A0A1D2MZS2-F1
#
_entry.id   AF-A0A1D2MZS2-F1
#
_cell.length_a   1.000
_cell.length_b   1.000
_cell.length_c   1.000
_cell.angle_alpha   90.00
_cell.angle_beta   90.00
_cell.angle_gamma   90.00
#
_symmetry.space_group_name_H-M   'P 1'
#
loop_
_entity.id
_entity.type
_entity.pdbx_description
1 polymer ?
#
loop_
_entity_poly.entity_id
_entity_poly.type
_entity_poly.pdbx_seq_one_letter_code
_entity_poly.pdbx_strand_id
1 'polypeptide(L)'
;MQTSSAVIIGLLGLLCFVSYASAIRCYHCHSELNEDCGDPFDSPGNDSAILIDCDTLGDQNYTFCRKTVQIIELRPEKQSTRIIRSCSYLDDSRLLPDEGEDPADLRCYRRTGMWGVEVFYCGCHADGCNAASTVGVSSIVMLFLLFVCSYNRQ
;
A
#
# COMPACT_ATOMS: atom_id res chain seq x y z
N MET A 1 -46.14 27.73 12.31
CA MET A 1 -45.31 27.34 11.15
C MET A 1 -43.83 27.74 11.33
N GLN A 2 -43.31 27.81 12.56
CA GLN A 2 -41.95 28.32 12.83
C GLN A 2 -40.98 27.23 13.33
N THR A 3 -41.52 26.08 13.75
CA THR A 3 -40.76 24.91 14.22
C THR A 3 -40.13 24.11 13.07
N SER A 4 -40.76 24.06 11.88
CA SER A 4 -40.26 23.29 10.74
C SER A 4 -38.93 23.83 10.17
N SER A 5 -38.76 25.16 10.08
CA SER A 5 -37.55 25.76 9.51
C SER A 5 -36.32 25.56 10.40
N ALA A 6 -36.49 25.65 11.72
CA ALA A 6 -35.40 25.42 12.67
C ALA A 6 -34.93 23.96 12.67
N VAL A 7 -35.86 23.00 12.53
CA VAL A 7 -35.55 21.57 12.42
C VAL A 7 -34.80 21.27 11.12
N ILE A 8 -35.22 21.87 9.99
CA ILE A 8 -34.55 21.69 8.69
C ILE A 8 -33.12 22.26 8.70
N ILE A 9 -32.93 23.44 9.28
CA ILE A 9 -31.59 24.05 9.43
C ILE A 9 -30.70 23.20 10.35
N GLY A 10 -31.27 22.66 11.43
CA GLY A 10 -30.56 21.73 12.31
C GLY A 10 -30.15 20.43 11.60
N LEU A 11 -31.04 19.85 10.77
CA LEU A 11 -30.75 18.63 10.01
C LEU A 11 -29.68 18.85 8.92
N LEU A 12 -29.75 19.98 8.21
CA LEU A 12 -28.75 20.38 7.23
C LEU A 12 -27.39 20.66 7.89
N GLY A 13 -27.39 21.28 9.08
CA GLY A 13 -26.18 21.46 9.87
C GLY A 13 -25.56 20.12 10.32
N LEU A 14 -26.39 19.13 10.69
CA LEU A 14 -25.93 17.79 11.08
C LEU A 14 -25.28 17.02 9.92
N LEU A 15 -25.83 17.16 8.71
CA LEU A 15 -25.27 16.52 7.50
C LEU A 15 -23.88 17.05 7.14
N CYS A 16 -23.55 18.30 7.49
CA CYS A 16 -22.21 18.85 7.31
C CYS A 16 -21.14 18.21 8.21
N PHE A 17 -21.54 17.50 9.28
CA PHE A 17 -20.62 16.77 10.16
C PHE A 17 -20.49 15.28 9.79
N VAL A 18 -21.20 14.82 8.75
CA VAL A 18 -21.05 13.44 8.26
C VAL A 18 -19.77 13.38 7.42
N SER A 19 -18.67 12.99 8.06
CA SER A 19 -17.47 12.55 7.36
C SER A 19 -17.73 11.20 6.69
N TYR A 20 -17.53 11.13 5.38
CA TYR A 20 -17.50 9.86 4.66
C TYR A 20 -16.27 9.07 5.11
N ALA A 21 -16.47 7.96 5.79
CA ALA A 21 -15.43 6.95 5.98
C ALA A 21 -15.42 6.08 4.72
N SER A 22 -14.38 6.22 3.89
CA SER A 22 -14.10 5.25 2.84
C SER A 22 -13.17 4.17 3.39
N ALA A 23 -13.46 2.92 3.08
CA ALA A 23 -12.54 1.82 3.29
C ALA A 23 -11.21 2.07 2.57
N ILE A 24 -10.11 1.58 3.13
CA ILE A 24 -8.82 1.61 2.44
C ILE A 24 -8.86 0.71 1.21
N ARG A 25 -8.22 1.13 0.12
CA ARG A 25 -8.05 0.31 -1.08
C ARG A 25 -6.63 -0.18 -1.21
N CYS A 26 -6.44 -1.48 -1.42
CA CYS A 26 -5.12 -2.07 -1.51
C CYS A 26 -4.99 -2.94 -2.75
N TYR A 27 -3.78 -3.06 -3.29
CA TYR A 27 -3.51 -4.10 -4.27
C TYR A 27 -3.64 -5.46 -3.58
N HIS A 28 -4.41 -6.37 -4.19
CA HIS A 28 -4.70 -7.70 -3.68
C HIS A 28 -4.42 -8.75 -4.74
N CYS A 29 -3.19 -9.25 -4.76
CA CYS A 29 -2.69 -10.13 -5.84
C CYS A 29 -1.54 -11.03 -5.39
N HIS A 30 -1.19 -11.99 -6.26
CA HIS A 30 -0.12 -12.94 -6.03
C HIS A 30 0.75 -13.13 -7.28
N SER A 31 2.06 -12.93 -7.17
CA SER A 31 2.99 -13.03 -8.32
C SER A 31 3.11 -14.42 -8.93
N GLU A 32 2.72 -15.48 -8.21
CA GLU A 32 2.65 -16.83 -8.77
C GLU A 32 1.45 -17.05 -9.70
N LEU A 33 0.39 -16.27 -9.54
CA LEU A 33 -0.86 -16.39 -10.30
C LEU A 33 -1.00 -15.29 -11.35
N ASN A 34 -0.38 -14.15 -11.10
CA ASN A 34 -0.38 -13.00 -12.00
C ASN A 34 1.02 -12.36 -11.99
N GLU A 35 1.75 -12.48 -13.10
CA GLU A 35 3.11 -11.94 -13.24
C GLU A 35 3.16 -10.41 -13.03
N ASP A 36 2.08 -9.68 -13.35
CA ASP A 36 1.97 -8.23 -13.13
C ASP A 36 1.97 -7.86 -11.63
N CYS A 37 1.76 -8.83 -10.74
CA CYS A 37 1.94 -8.65 -9.31
C CYS A 37 3.41 -8.74 -8.87
N GLY A 38 4.36 -8.84 -9.80
CA GLY A 38 5.80 -8.82 -9.51
C GLY A 38 6.33 -7.45 -9.07
N ASP A 39 7.66 -7.36 -9.01
CA ASP A 39 8.42 -6.10 -9.00
C ASP A 39 9.37 -6.11 -10.22
N PRO A 40 9.58 -4.99 -10.94
CA PRO A 40 8.94 -3.69 -10.75
C PRO A 40 7.41 -3.80 -10.90
N PHE A 41 6.69 -3.06 -10.06
CA PHE A 41 5.24 -3.09 -10.08
C PHE A 41 4.76 -2.14 -11.16
N ASP A 42 4.67 -2.66 -12.38
CA ASP A 42 4.01 -1.97 -13.47
C ASP A 42 2.52 -2.10 -13.21
N SER A 43 1.96 -1.07 -12.59
CA SER A 43 0.54 -0.95 -12.33
C SER A 43 -0.15 -1.20 -13.69
N PRO A 44 -0.85 -2.35 -13.88
CA PRO A 44 -1.32 -2.72 -15.20
C PRO A 44 -2.22 -1.59 -15.67
N GLY A 45 -2.31 -1.34 -16.99
CA GLY A 45 -3.24 -0.32 -17.53
C GLY A 45 -4.71 -0.49 -17.13
N ASN A 46 -5.01 -1.56 -16.38
CA ASN A 46 -6.24 -1.84 -15.65
C ASN A 46 -5.99 -2.01 -14.13
N ASP A 47 -5.35 -1.04 -13.47
CA ASP A 47 -5.13 -0.99 -12.00
C ASP A 47 -6.37 -1.33 -11.18
N SER A 48 -7.55 -1.08 -11.76
CA SER A 48 -8.86 -1.41 -11.19
C SER A 48 -9.11 -2.90 -10.97
N ALA A 49 -8.41 -3.81 -11.66
CA ALA A 49 -8.68 -5.25 -11.55
C ALA A 49 -8.09 -5.88 -10.27
N ILE A 50 -7.00 -5.32 -9.75
CA ILE A 50 -6.29 -5.86 -8.57
C ILE A 50 -6.25 -4.88 -7.40
N LEU A 51 -6.58 -3.59 -7.62
CA LEU A 51 -6.85 -2.64 -6.55
C LEU A 51 -8.30 -2.81 -6.09
N ILE A 52 -8.49 -3.28 -4.87
CA ILE A 52 -9.82 -3.57 -4.32
C ILE A 52 -10.12 -2.72 -3.11
N ASP A 53 -11.41 -2.51 -2.86
CA ASP A 53 -11.92 -1.99 -1.60
C ASP A 53 -11.86 -3.09 -0.54
N CYS A 54 -11.11 -2.84 0.54
CA CYS A 54 -10.85 -3.87 1.53
C CYS A 54 -12.09 -4.27 2.34
N ASP A 55 -13.12 -3.42 2.44
CA ASP A 55 -14.37 -3.77 3.13
C ASP A 55 -15.15 -4.84 2.37
N THR A 56 -14.89 -5.02 1.07
CA THR A 56 -15.54 -6.05 0.25
C THR A 56 -15.09 -7.47 0.58
N LEU A 57 -13.99 -7.64 1.34
CA LEU A 57 -13.42 -8.95 1.66
C LEU A 57 -14.05 -9.63 2.89
N GLY A 58 -14.97 -8.97 3.61
CA GLY A 58 -15.75 -9.55 4.72
C GLY A 58 -15.68 -8.75 6.02
N ASP A 59 -16.05 -9.38 7.14
CA ASP A 59 -16.30 -8.72 8.45
C ASP A 59 -15.03 -8.21 9.19
N GLN A 60 -13.88 -8.19 8.53
CA GLN A 60 -12.64 -7.68 9.13
C GLN A 60 -12.44 -6.21 8.76
N ASN A 61 -12.25 -5.36 9.78
CA ASN A 61 -11.90 -3.96 9.59
C ASN A 61 -10.43 -3.85 9.16
N TYR A 62 -10.17 -4.08 7.88
CA TYR A 62 -8.86 -3.87 7.29
C TYR A 62 -8.54 -2.37 7.27
N THR A 63 -7.37 -2.04 7.81
CA THR A 63 -6.91 -0.66 7.97
C THR A 63 -5.54 -0.43 7.36
N PHE A 64 -4.89 -1.45 6.79
CA PHE A 64 -3.55 -1.36 6.24
C PHE A 64 -3.43 -2.10 4.91
N CYS A 65 -2.54 -1.64 4.06
CA CYS A 65 -2.08 -2.42 2.92
C CYS A 65 -0.80 -3.16 3.30
N ARG A 66 -0.69 -4.41 2.89
CA ARG A 66 0.47 -5.26 3.15
C ARG A 66 1.13 -5.70 1.85
N LYS A 67 2.46 -5.78 1.88
CA LYS A 67 3.28 -6.42 0.84
C LYS A 67 4.22 -7.42 1.52
N THR A 68 4.17 -8.67 1.09
CA THR A 68 5.06 -9.73 1.59
C THR A 68 5.93 -10.18 0.43
N VAL A 69 7.25 -10.05 0.58
CA VAL A 69 8.23 -10.55 -0.39
C VAL A 69 8.92 -11.76 0.21
N GLN A 70 8.75 -12.91 -0.40
CA GLN A 70 9.40 -14.16 0.00
C GLN A 70 10.48 -14.50 -1.00
N ILE A 71 11.70 -14.65 -0.51
CA ILE A 71 12.86 -15.09 -1.28
C ILE A 71 13.20 -16.49 -0.78
N ILE A 72 13.26 -17.45 -1.70
CA ILE A 72 13.57 -18.84 -1.39
C ILE A 72 14.83 -19.21 -2.16
N GLU A 73 15.93 -19.36 -1.44
CA GLU A 73 17.20 -19.84 -1.98
C GLU A 73 17.26 -21.36 -1.83
N LEU A 74 16.90 -22.08 -2.90
CA LEU A 74 16.93 -23.55 -2.89
C LEU A 74 18.35 -24.09 -3.08
N ARG A 75 19.15 -23.41 -3.92
CA ARG A 75 20.55 -23.73 -4.27
C ARG A 75 21.29 -22.45 -4.67
N PRO A 76 22.63 -22.42 -4.69
CA PRO A 76 23.42 -21.24 -5.07
C PRO A 76 23.02 -20.66 -6.44
N GLU A 77 22.62 -21.52 -7.38
CA GLU A 77 22.18 -21.14 -8.72
C GLU A 77 20.66 -20.98 -8.91
N LYS A 78 19.83 -21.20 -7.88
CA LYS A 78 18.36 -21.16 -8.01
C LYS A 78 17.69 -20.45 -6.84
N GLN A 79 17.33 -19.20 -7.09
CA GLN A 79 16.51 -18.36 -6.23
C GLN A 79 15.11 -18.19 -6.83
N SER A 80 14.09 -18.26 -6.00
CA SER A 80 12.70 -17.91 -6.37
C SER A 80 12.23 -16.75 -5.52
N THR A 81 11.54 -15.77 -6.11
CA THR A 81 10.94 -14.65 -5.39
C THR A 81 9.44 -14.63 -5.63
N ARG A 82 8.67 -14.50 -4.54
CA ARG A 82 7.21 -14.48 -4.54
C ARG A 82 6.72 -13.23 -3.83
N ILE A 83 5.82 -12.49 -4.47
CA ILE A 83 5.24 -11.26 -3.93
C ILE A 83 3.75 -11.45 -3.72
N ILE A 84 3.31 -11.16 -2.49
CA ILE A 84 1.89 -11.13 -2.10
C ILE A 84 1.55 -9.71 -1.72
N ARG A 85 0.48 -9.17 -2.29
CA ARG A 85 -0.13 -7.91 -1.87
C ARG A 85 -1.52 -8.19 -1.35
N SER A 86 -1.91 -7.59 -0.23
CA SER A 86 -3.23 -7.81 0.36
C SER A 86 -3.70 -6.65 1.22
N CYS A 87 -5.01 -6.59 1.44
CA CYS A 87 -5.61 -5.90 2.58
C CYS A 87 -5.16 -6.58 3.88
N SER A 88 -4.94 -5.80 4.93
CA SER A 88 -4.51 -6.29 6.24
C SER A 88 -4.94 -5.36 7.36
N TYR A 89 -4.82 -5.85 8.59
CA TYR A 89 -4.89 -5.05 9.80
C TYR A 89 -3.49 -4.90 10.35
N LEU A 90 -3.27 -3.92 11.22
CA LEU A 90 -2.01 -3.79 11.92
C LEU A 90 -1.84 -4.95 12.91
N ASP A 91 -0.99 -5.91 12.57
CA ASP A 91 -0.65 -7.07 13.39
C ASP A 91 0.74 -6.95 14.04
N ASP A 92 1.56 -6.00 13.58
CA ASP A 92 2.93 -5.79 14.03
C ASP A 92 3.27 -4.29 14.03
N SER A 93 3.61 -3.76 15.20
CA SER A 93 3.89 -2.33 15.37
C SER A 93 5.13 -1.85 14.60
N ARG A 94 6.01 -2.75 14.14
CA ARG A 94 7.16 -2.40 13.28
C ARG A 94 6.76 -1.91 11.89
N LEU A 95 5.49 -2.13 11.51
CA LEU A 95 4.90 -1.66 10.25
C LEU A 95 4.24 -0.29 10.40
N LEU A 96 4.19 0.28 11.61
CA LEU A 96 3.73 1.64 11.82
C LEU A 96 4.77 2.63 11.30
N PRO A 97 4.35 3.72 10.63
CA PRO A 97 5.21 4.86 10.38
C PRO A 97 5.62 5.51 11.71
N ASP A 98 6.85 6.01 11.79
CA ASP A 98 7.29 6.81 12.92
C ASP A 98 6.61 8.20 12.90
N GLU A 99 6.60 8.90 14.04
CA GLU A 99 6.02 10.24 14.16
C GLU A 99 6.62 11.20 13.11
N GLY A 100 5.77 11.67 12.18
CA GLY A 100 6.16 12.58 11.11
C GLY A 100 6.57 11.91 9.79
N GLU A 101 6.57 10.58 9.69
CA GLU A 101 6.72 9.85 8.41
C GLU A 101 5.39 9.83 7.63
N ASP A 102 5.47 9.72 6.30
CA ASP A 102 4.28 9.63 5.45
C ASP A 102 3.61 8.26 5.64
N PRO A 103 2.31 8.18 5.97
CA PRO A 103 1.61 6.91 6.08
C PRO A 103 1.59 6.09 4.78
N ALA A 104 1.85 6.70 3.62
CA ALA A 104 2.01 5.99 2.35
C ALA A 104 3.36 5.27 2.22
N ASP A 105 4.35 5.59 3.06
CA ASP A 105 5.66 4.95 2.99
C ASP A 105 5.60 3.50 3.46
N LEU A 106 6.17 2.60 2.65
CA LEU A 106 6.26 1.18 2.97
C LEU A 106 7.31 0.93 4.06
N ARG A 107 6.84 0.59 5.26
CA ARG A 107 7.68 0.12 6.37
C ARG A 107 7.87 -1.38 6.25
N CYS A 108 9.12 -1.85 6.25
CA CYS A 108 9.43 -3.27 6.13
C CYS A 108 10.29 -3.77 7.29
N TYR A 109 10.06 -5.02 7.69
CA TYR A 109 11.03 -5.78 8.49
C TYR A 109 11.30 -7.14 7.85
N ARG A 110 12.51 -7.62 8.08
CA ARG A 110 12.98 -8.91 7.59
C ARG A 110 12.83 -10.00 8.64
N ARG A 111 12.44 -11.20 8.23
CA ARG A 111 12.60 -12.45 8.97
C ARG A 111 13.30 -13.49 8.11
N THR A 112 14.33 -14.10 8.67
CA THR A 112 15.01 -15.24 8.04
C THR A 112 14.43 -16.53 8.60
N GLY A 113 14.03 -17.42 7.70
CA GLY A 113 13.59 -18.78 7.99
C GLY A 113 14.72 -19.80 7.89
N MET A 114 14.36 -21.07 8.02
CA MET A 114 15.30 -22.17 7.78
C MET A 114 15.50 -22.36 6.26
N TRP A 115 16.60 -23.00 5.87
CA TRP A 115 16.84 -23.45 4.48
C TRP A 115 16.85 -22.33 3.43
N GLY A 116 17.46 -21.18 3.73
CA GLY A 116 17.62 -20.10 2.74
C GLY A 116 16.33 -19.35 2.41
N VAL A 117 15.31 -19.44 3.27
CA VAL A 117 14.08 -18.66 3.13
C VAL A 117 14.23 -17.31 3.83
N GLU A 118 13.99 -16.23 3.11
CA GLU A 118 13.95 -14.87 3.65
C GLU A 118 12.60 -14.23 3.32
N VAL A 119 11.98 -13.58 4.31
CA VAL A 119 10.68 -12.93 4.12
C VAL A 119 10.76 -11.50 4.61
N PHE A 120 10.39 -10.57 3.74
CA PHE A 120 10.14 -9.19 4.07
C PHE A 120 8.65 -8.99 4.25
N TYR A 121 8.26 -8.55 5.44
CA TYR A 121 6.91 -8.13 5.75
C TYR A 121 6.89 -6.61 5.71
N CYS A 122 6.07 -6.05 4.83
CA CYS A 122 5.93 -4.62 4.67
C CYS A 122 4.48 -4.19 4.83
N GLY A 123 4.28 -2.98 5.36
CA GLY A 123 2.97 -2.38 5.59
C GLY A 123 2.99 -0.87 5.39
N CYS A 124 1.82 -0.31 5.06
CA CYS A 124 1.58 1.12 4.89
C CYS A 124 0.07 1.41 5.03
N HIS A 125 -0.29 2.68 5.23
CA HIS A 125 -1.64 3.15 5.55
C HIS A 125 -2.11 4.24 4.58
N ALA A 126 -2.12 3.93 3.29
CA ALA A 126 -2.73 4.78 2.26
C ALA A 126 -3.24 3.92 1.09
N ASP A 127 -4.18 4.45 0.29
CA ASP A 127 -4.72 3.75 -0.87
C ASP A 127 -3.60 3.34 -1.84
N GLY A 128 -3.52 2.05 -2.16
CA GLY A 128 -2.57 1.48 -3.14
C GLY A 128 -1.10 1.60 -2.75
N CYS A 129 -0.77 1.99 -1.52
CA CYS A 129 0.62 2.23 -1.11
C CYS A 129 1.51 0.97 -1.20
N ASN A 130 0.92 -0.23 -1.13
CA ASN A 130 1.64 -1.48 -1.28
C ASN A 130 2.08 -1.80 -2.73
N ALA A 131 1.88 -0.90 -3.68
CA ALA A 131 2.54 -0.93 -4.98
C ALA A 131 4.05 -0.76 -4.88
N ALA A 132 4.52 0.10 -3.96
CA ALA A 132 5.90 0.57 -3.99
C ALA A 132 6.90 -0.59 -3.84
N SER A 133 8.01 -0.49 -4.56
CA SER A 133 9.12 -1.42 -4.44
C SER A 133 9.83 -1.19 -3.10
N THR A 134 10.39 -2.25 -2.52
CA THR A 134 11.21 -2.15 -1.29
C THR A 134 12.55 -1.45 -1.50
N VAL A 135 12.83 -1.00 -2.73
CA VAL A 135 14.03 -0.28 -3.11
C VAL A 135 13.81 1.20 -2.81
N GLY A 136 14.37 1.68 -1.70
CA GLY A 136 14.42 3.11 -1.40
C GLY A 136 15.12 3.85 -2.55
N VAL A 137 14.39 4.68 -3.29
CA VAL A 137 14.97 5.54 -4.31
C VAL A 137 15.89 6.53 -3.60
N SER A 138 17.20 6.40 -3.78
CA SER A 138 18.16 7.32 -3.19
C SER A 138 17.83 8.74 -3.65
N SER A 139 17.75 9.69 -2.71
CA SER A 139 17.46 11.11 -2.98
C SER A 139 18.41 11.72 -4.02
N ILE A 140 19.61 11.15 -4.16
CA ILE A 140 20.62 11.51 -5.17
C ILE A 140 20.13 11.25 -6.60
N VAL A 141 19.44 10.12 -6.84
CA VAL A 141 18.91 9.77 -8.16
C VAL A 141 17.80 10.74 -8.57
N MET A 142 16.95 11.14 -7.61
CA MET A 142 15.87 12.09 -7.89
C MET A 142 16.42 13.49 -8.22
N LEU A 143 17.45 13.95 -7.50
CA LEU A 143 18.17 15.19 -7.80
C LEU A 143 18.87 15.15 -9.18
N PHE A 144 19.48 14.03 -9.56
CA PHE A 144 20.09 13.87 -10.88
C PHE A 144 19.06 13.95 -12.00
N LEU A 145 17.89 13.32 -11.85
CA LEU A 145 16.81 13.35 -12.84
C LEU A 145 16.24 14.77 -13.01
N LEU A 146 16.08 15.52 -11.92
CA LEU A 146 15.65 16.92 -11.97
C LEU A 146 16.68 17.82 -12.67
N PHE A 147 17.98 17.57 -12.44
CA PHE A 147 19.07 18.31 -13.09
C PHE A 147 19.14 18.02 -14.60
N VAL A 148 18.98 16.75 -14.99
CA VAL A 148 18.95 16.34 -16.41
C VAL A 148 17.70 16.89 -17.12
N CYS A 149 16.53 16.88 -16.47
CA CYS A 149 15.31 17.47 -17.01
C CYS A 149 15.41 19.00 -17.18
N SER A 150 16.09 19.70 -16.26
CA SER A 150 16.28 21.15 -16.38
C SER A 150 17.37 21.54 -17.39
N TYR A 151 18.40 20.70 -17.56
CA TYR A 151 19.42 20.88 -18.60
C TYR A 151 18.86 20.68 -20.01
N ASN A 152 18.02 19.67 -20.25
CA ASN A 152 17.42 19.40 -21.56
C ASN A 152 16.27 20.36 -21.94
N ARG A 153 15.91 21.30 -21.06
CA ARG A 153 14.85 22.29 -21.28
C ARG A 153 15.40 23.68 -21.66
N GLN A 154 16.73 23.84 -21.66
CA GLN A 154 17.46 24.99 -22.23
C GLN A 154 17.99 24.63 -23.61
#